data_AF-A0A7J2H6B6-F1
#
_entry.id   AF-A0A7J2H6B6-F1
#
_cell.length_a   1.000
_cell.length_b   1.000
_cell.length_c   1.000
_cell.angle_alpha   90.00
_cell.angle_beta   90.00
_cell.angle_gamma   90.00
#
_symmetry.space_group_name_H-M   'P 1'
#
loop_
_entity.id
_entity.type
_entity.pdbx_description
1 polymer ?
#
loop_
_entity_poly.entity_id
_entity_poly.type
_entity_poly.pdbx_seq_one_letter_code
_entity_poly.pdbx_strand_id
1 'polypeptide(L)'
;MPKVIEWVNPRENDIVWRYPVEEIAWGDVLIVKEYEAAVFFRDGKAYDVFRAGRHVLTTANLPLLTKVLSRVAGYDKVPFRATVIFVSLKQFQGKFGAQGQTRELAPLKFYGTFWFRVEEPNLFVNEVVGGQNAYTTEKLQSFLRGYFNEKLIATLSQYSLADVYGKLE
;
A
#
# COMPACT_ATOMS: atom_id res chain seq x y z
N MET A 1 7.20 -29.03 4.19
CA MET A 1 7.07 -28.94 2.72
C MET A 1 7.04 -27.45 2.36
N PRO A 2 7.62 -27.03 1.23
CA PRO A 2 7.54 -25.64 0.78
C PRO A 2 6.10 -25.20 0.65
N LYS A 3 5.79 -24.01 1.15
CA LYS A 3 4.46 -23.41 1.08
C LYS A 3 4.38 -22.47 -0.11
N VAL A 4 3.17 -22.29 -0.63
CA VAL A 4 2.87 -21.24 -1.60
C VAL A 4 2.36 -20.03 -0.85
N ILE A 5 2.96 -18.88 -1.14
CA ILE A 5 2.58 -17.57 -0.62
C ILE A 5 2.02 -16.79 -1.80
N GLU A 6 0.73 -16.49 -1.76
CA GLU A 6 0.04 -15.78 -2.83
C GLU A 6 -1.14 -14.98 -2.29
N TRP A 7 -1.57 -13.97 -3.03
CA TRP A 7 -2.81 -13.26 -2.75
C TRP A 7 -4.02 -14.07 -3.22
N VAL A 8 -4.65 -14.73 -2.26
CA VAL A 8 -5.85 -15.54 -2.48
C VAL A 8 -7.12 -14.68 -2.50
N ASN A 9 -7.97 -14.91 -3.51
CA ASN A 9 -9.29 -14.28 -3.66
C ASN A 9 -9.30 -12.74 -3.53
N PRO A 10 -8.44 -11.98 -4.24
CA PRO A 10 -8.49 -10.53 -4.21
C PRO A 10 -9.83 -10.03 -4.74
N ARG A 11 -10.48 -9.12 -4.01
CA ARG A 11 -11.66 -8.42 -4.52
C ARG A 11 -11.23 -7.33 -5.50
N GLU A 12 -12.18 -6.88 -6.31
CA GLU A 12 -11.94 -5.84 -7.33
C GLU A 12 -11.30 -4.58 -6.73
N ASN A 13 -11.84 -4.15 -5.58
CA ASN A 13 -11.43 -2.93 -4.88
C ASN A 13 -10.26 -3.14 -3.90
N ASP A 14 -9.73 -4.35 -3.75
CA ASP A 14 -8.66 -4.57 -2.80
C ASP A 14 -7.34 -3.95 -3.30
N ILE A 15 -6.76 -3.07 -2.49
CA ILE A 15 -5.53 -2.34 -2.82
C ILE A 15 -4.33 -2.96 -2.11
N VAL A 16 -4.52 -3.39 -0.88
CA VAL A 16 -3.48 -3.96 -0.02
C VAL A 16 -4.00 -5.19 0.69
N TRP A 17 -3.15 -6.19 0.82
CA TRP A 17 -3.44 -7.38 1.60
C TRP A 17 -2.18 -7.90 2.29
N ARG A 18 -2.28 -8.13 3.60
CA ARG A 18 -1.22 -8.75 4.38
C ARG A 18 -1.43 -10.26 4.39
N TYR A 19 -0.41 -10.99 3.96
CA TYR A 19 -0.38 -12.43 4.09
C TYR A 19 -0.48 -12.82 5.58
N PRO A 20 -1.39 -13.72 5.97
CA PRO A 20 -1.73 -13.96 7.38
C PRO A 20 -0.68 -14.74 8.16
N VAL A 21 0.19 -15.50 7.48
CA VAL A 21 1.21 -16.33 8.13
C VAL A 21 2.54 -15.58 8.16
N GLU A 22 3.09 -15.38 9.35
CA GLU A 22 4.37 -14.69 9.52
C GLU A 22 5.58 -15.63 9.54
N GLU A 23 5.34 -16.94 9.62
CA GLU A 23 6.40 -17.95 9.61
C GLU A 23 6.67 -18.40 8.18
N ILE A 24 7.73 -17.84 7.59
CA ILE A 24 8.16 -18.08 6.22
C ILE A 24 9.44 -18.92 6.21
N ALA A 25 9.52 -19.93 5.36
CA ALA A 25 10.68 -20.80 5.25
C ALA A 25 11.46 -20.56 3.95
N TRP A 26 12.76 -20.85 3.99
CA TRP A 26 13.56 -20.97 2.78
C TRP A 26 13.00 -22.07 1.87
N GLY A 27 12.93 -21.77 0.57
CA GLY A 27 12.33 -22.64 -0.43
C GLY A 27 10.82 -22.45 -0.61
N ASP A 28 10.14 -21.69 0.26
CA ASP A 28 8.75 -21.27 0.00
C ASP A 28 8.66 -20.50 -1.32
N VAL A 29 7.51 -20.61 -1.99
CA VAL A 29 7.30 -20.04 -3.32
C VAL A 29 6.34 -18.88 -3.21
N LEU A 30 6.83 -17.68 -3.52
CA LEU A 30 6.03 -16.48 -3.64
C LEU A 30 5.53 -16.33 -5.08
N ILE A 31 4.21 -16.31 -5.26
CA ILE A 31 3.57 -16.09 -6.55
C ILE A 31 2.96 -14.69 -6.55
N VAL A 32 3.39 -13.86 -7.48
CA VAL A 32 2.92 -12.49 -7.66
C VAL A 32 2.27 -12.37 -9.03
N LYS A 33 1.02 -11.91 -9.09
CA LYS A 33 0.33 -11.73 -10.38
C LYS A 33 0.82 -10.48 -11.10
N GLU A 34 0.54 -10.35 -12.40
CA GLU A 34 0.99 -9.23 -13.23
C GLU A 34 0.59 -7.85 -12.71
N TYR A 35 -0.61 -7.77 -12.14
CA TYR A 35 -1.17 -6.54 -11.58
C TYR A 35 -0.88 -6.36 -10.08
N GLU A 36 0.06 -7.12 -9.53
CA GLU A 36 0.42 -7.12 -8.11
C GLU A 36 1.93 -6.86 -7.92
N ALA A 37 2.28 -6.39 -6.73
CA ALA A 37 3.63 -6.45 -6.20
C ALA A 37 3.56 -7.02 -4.78
N ALA A 38 4.60 -7.72 -4.34
CA ALA A 38 4.70 -8.22 -2.98
C ALA A 38 5.91 -7.58 -2.29
N VAL A 39 5.66 -6.88 -1.19
CA VAL A 39 6.69 -6.25 -0.37
C VAL A 39 7.00 -7.15 0.81
N PHE A 40 8.28 -7.48 0.96
CA PHE A 40 8.76 -8.39 2.00
C PHE A 40 9.33 -7.60 3.18
N PHE A 41 8.77 -7.80 4.36
CA PHE A 41 9.18 -7.18 5.60
C PHE A 41 9.77 -8.19 6.57
N ARG A 42 10.79 -7.76 7.29
CA ARG A 42 11.33 -8.52 8.41
C ARG A 42 11.99 -7.54 9.38
N ASP A 43 11.99 -7.85 10.68
CA ASP A 43 12.70 -7.06 11.69
C ASP A 43 12.43 -5.53 11.60
N GLY A 44 11.21 -5.14 11.21
CA GLY A 44 10.79 -3.74 11.05
C GLY A 44 11.31 -3.02 9.79
N LYS A 45 11.91 -3.71 8.82
CA LYS A 45 12.44 -3.14 7.58
C LYS A 45 11.82 -3.81 6.36
N ALA A 46 11.57 -3.02 5.32
CA ALA A 46 11.31 -3.55 3.98
C ALA A 46 12.62 -4.05 3.36
N TYR A 47 12.65 -5.31 2.97
CA TYR A 47 13.84 -5.97 2.42
C TYR A 47 13.85 -5.98 0.90
N ASP A 48 12.71 -6.34 0.29
CA ASP A 48 12.62 -6.47 -1.16
C ASP A 48 11.19 -6.27 -1.67
N VAL A 49 11.08 -5.92 -2.95
CA VAL A 49 9.82 -5.83 -3.70
C VAL A 49 9.85 -6.82 -4.85
N PHE A 50 9.03 -7.84 -4.74
CA PHE A 50 8.83 -8.82 -5.81
C PHE A 50 7.76 -8.30 -6.77
N ARG A 51 8.14 -8.18 -8.05
CA ARG A 51 7.21 -7.91 -9.16
C ARG A 51 6.58 -9.23 -9.63
N ALA A 52 5.74 -9.14 -10.67
CA ALA A 52 5.06 -10.28 -11.28
C ALA A 52 5.98 -11.48 -11.53
N GLY A 53 5.48 -12.67 -11.25
CA GLY A 53 6.17 -13.93 -11.50
C GLY A 53 6.19 -14.87 -10.31
N ARG A 54 6.88 -15.99 -10.52
CA ARG A 54 7.11 -17.02 -9.52
C ARG A 54 8.51 -16.86 -8.94
N HIS A 55 8.59 -16.61 -7.64
CA HIS A 55 9.83 -16.38 -6.93
C HIS A 55 10.03 -17.46 -5.89
N VAL A 56 11.12 -18.22 -5.99
CA VAL A 56 11.52 -19.11 -4.90
C VAL A 56 12.28 -18.26 -3.89
N LEU A 57 11.82 -18.27 -2.64
CA LEU A 57 12.46 -17.54 -1.56
C LEU A 57 13.77 -18.23 -1.22
N THR A 58 14.87 -17.63 -1.67
CA THR A 58 16.23 -18.10 -1.45
C THR A 58 17.06 -16.97 -0.89
N THR A 59 18.19 -17.33 -0.28
CA THR A 59 19.13 -16.36 0.28
C THR A 59 19.71 -15.41 -0.78
N ALA A 60 19.70 -15.79 -2.06
CA ALA A 60 20.15 -14.96 -3.18
C ALA A 60 19.15 -13.84 -3.53
N ASN A 61 17.85 -14.14 -3.44
CA ASN A 61 16.78 -13.16 -3.70
C ASN A 61 16.45 -12.31 -2.47
N LEU A 62 17.07 -12.59 -1.32
CA LEU A 62 16.96 -11.79 -0.10
C LEU A 62 18.37 -11.56 0.49
N PRO A 63 19.27 -10.87 -0.24
CA PRO A 63 20.72 -10.84 0.04
C PRO A 63 21.09 -10.11 1.35
N LEU A 64 20.17 -9.30 1.90
CA LEU A 64 20.35 -8.67 3.21
C LEU A 64 20.06 -9.64 4.38
N LEU A 65 19.36 -10.75 4.13
CA LEU A 65 19.14 -11.82 5.13
C LEU A 65 20.37 -12.72 5.29
N THR A 66 21.25 -12.74 4.29
CA THR A 66 22.44 -13.60 4.24
C THR A 66 23.46 -13.23 5.31
N LYS A 67 23.67 -11.93 5.58
CA LYS A 67 24.75 -11.46 6.46
C LYS A 67 24.60 -11.91 7.91
N VAL A 68 23.38 -12.20 8.36
CA VAL A 68 23.09 -12.65 9.74
C VAL A 68 23.14 -14.19 9.85
N LEU A 69 22.77 -14.91 8.80
CA LEU A 69 22.68 -16.38 8.79
C LEU A 69 23.92 -17.09 8.23
N SER A 70 24.73 -16.44 7.38
CA SER A 70 25.94 -17.04 6.79
C SER A 70 27.03 -17.38 7.82
N ARG A 71 26.89 -16.88 9.06
CA ARG A 71 27.80 -17.21 10.17
C ARG A 71 27.50 -18.55 10.84
N VAL A 72 26.36 -19.19 10.54
CA VAL A 72 25.93 -20.44 11.14
C VAL A 72 25.57 -21.43 10.02
N ALA A 73 26.57 -22.21 9.60
CA ALA A 73 26.39 -23.24 8.58
C ALA A 73 25.33 -24.27 9.02
N GLY A 74 24.30 -24.51 8.20
CA GLY A 74 23.43 -25.69 8.34
C GLY A 74 21.91 -25.49 8.38
N TYR A 75 21.36 -24.31 8.07
CA TYR A 75 19.93 -24.04 8.22
C TYR A 75 19.22 -23.61 6.94
N ASP A 76 19.18 -24.49 5.94
CA ASP A 76 18.47 -24.27 4.67
C ASP A 76 16.94 -24.40 4.80
N LYS A 77 16.43 -24.60 6.02
CA LYS A 77 15.01 -24.88 6.32
C LYS A 77 14.50 -24.27 7.63
N VAL A 78 15.21 -23.33 8.23
CA VAL A 78 14.70 -22.67 9.45
C VAL A 78 13.66 -21.64 9.05
N PRO A 79 12.41 -21.78 9.54
CA PRO A 79 11.44 -20.74 9.36
C PRO A 79 11.89 -19.48 10.09
N PHE A 80 11.63 -18.34 9.48
CA PHE A 80 11.95 -17.04 10.03
C PHE A 80 10.70 -16.17 10.01
N ARG A 81 10.65 -15.25 10.97
CA ARG A 81 9.53 -14.33 11.08
C ARG A 81 9.65 -13.23 10.02
N ALA A 82 8.65 -13.11 9.18
CA ALA A 82 8.55 -12.11 8.14
C ALA A 82 7.08 -11.76 7.87
N THR A 83 6.85 -10.65 7.19
CA THR A 83 5.53 -10.24 6.76
C THR A 83 5.57 -9.98 5.27
N VAL A 84 4.62 -10.53 4.52
CA VAL A 84 4.47 -10.26 3.09
C VAL A 84 3.22 -9.42 2.90
N ILE A 85 3.38 -8.26 2.28
CA ILE A 85 2.27 -7.35 1.97
C ILE A 85 2.15 -7.29 0.46
N PHE A 86 1.03 -7.78 -0.05
CA PHE A 86 0.67 -7.64 -1.44
C PHE A 86 0.01 -6.29 -1.67
N VAL A 87 0.35 -5.67 -2.79
CA VAL A 87 -0.14 -4.37 -3.23
C VAL A 87 -0.61 -4.51 -4.67
N SER A 88 -1.82 -4.06 -4.94
CA SER A 88 -2.35 -4.01 -6.30
C SER A 88 -1.78 -2.79 -7.03
N LEU A 89 -1.31 -3.03 -8.26
CA LEU A 89 -0.83 -2.02 -9.21
C LEU A 89 -1.92 -1.56 -10.18
N LYS A 90 -3.15 -2.10 -10.03
CA LYS A 90 -4.33 -1.65 -10.78
C LYS A 90 -4.64 -0.17 -10.50
N GLN A 91 -5.39 0.44 -11.41
CA GLN A 91 -5.99 1.75 -11.20
C GLN A 91 -7.28 1.61 -10.38
N PHE A 92 -7.45 2.51 -9.41
CA PHE A 92 -8.59 2.55 -8.50
C PHE A 92 -9.28 3.90 -8.56
N GLN A 93 -10.59 3.91 -8.32
CA GLN A 93 -11.37 5.13 -8.15
C GLN A 93 -11.65 5.36 -6.66
N GLY A 94 -11.22 6.51 -6.16
CA GLY A 94 -11.61 7.04 -4.85
C GLY A 94 -12.72 8.07 -4.97
N LYS A 95 -13.47 8.25 -3.89
CA LYS A 95 -14.50 9.29 -3.75
C LYS A 95 -14.11 10.24 -2.63
N PHE A 96 -14.34 11.52 -2.84
CA PHE A 96 -14.16 12.55 -1.83
C PHE A 96 -15.36 13.49 -1.77
N GLY A 97 -15.45 14.22 -0.67
CA GLY A 97 -16.49 15.19 -0.45
C GLY A 97 -16.56 15.61 0.99
N ALA A 98 -16.77 16.89 1.20
CA ALA A 98 -16.92 17.50 2.50
C ALA A 98 -17.70 18.82 2.38
N GLN A 99 -17.93 19.43 3.53
CA GLN A 99 -18.37 20.81 3.63
C GLN A 99 -17.19 21.67 4.09
N GLY A 100 -16.91 22.73 3.35
CA GLY A 100 -15.93 23.75 3.68
C GLY A 100 -16.57 25.13 3.70
N GLN A 101 -15.74 26.16 3.76
CA GLN A 101 -16.16 27.55 3.66
C GLN A 101 -15.16 28.35 2.82
N THR A 102 -15.67 29.39 2.17
CA THR A 102 -14.87 30.39 1.47
C THR A 102 -14.19 31.35 2.45
N ARG A 103 -13.37 32.26 1.92
CA ARG A 103 -12.79 33.37 2.68
C ARG A 103 -13.85 34.24 3.37
N GLU A 104 -15.04 34.35 2.77
CA GLU A 104 -16.18 35.13 3.28
C GLU A 104 -17.04 34.33 4.27
N LEU A 105 -16.58 33.16 4.70
CA LEU A 105 -17.31 32.22 5.56
C LEU A 105 -18.61 31.70 4.92
N ALA A 106 -18.78 31.87 3.60
CA ALA A 106 -19.90 31.27 2.88
C ALA A 106 -19.69 29.74 2.81
N PRO A 107 -20.65 28.92 3.27
CA PRO A 107 -20.50 27.48 3.28
C PRO A 107 -20.56 26.92 1.86
N LEU A 108 -19.70 25.95 1.58
CA LEU A 108 -19.67 25.22 0.31
C LEU A 108 -19.65 23.72 0.56
N LYS A 109 -20.42 22.99 -0.24
CA LYS A 109 -20.33 21.54 -0.33
C LYS A 109 -19.67 21.18 -1.63
N PHE A 110 -18.74 20.24 -1.57
CA PHE A 110 -18.07 19.72 -2.76
C PHE A 110 -18.03 18.20 -2.69
N TYR A 111 -18.08 17.59 -3.87
CA TYR A 111 -18.03 16.15 -4.06
C TYR A 111 -17.25 15.87 -5.34
N GLY A 112 -16.53 14.75 -5.36
CA GLY A 112 -15.82 14.36 -6.56
C GLY A 112 -15.25 12.95 -6.48
N THR A 113 -14.58 12.57 -7.57
CA THR A 113 -13.85 11.31 -7.67
C THR A 113 -12.41 11.61 -8.05
N PHE A 114 -11.49 10.76 -7.61
CA PHE A 114 -10.11 10.77 -8.07
C PHE A 114 -9.71 9.37 -8.50
N TRP A 115 -8.79 9.29 -9.44
CA TRP A 115 -8.20 8.03 -9.86
C TRP A 115 -6.76 7.97 -9.35
N PHE A 116 -6.35 6.80 -8.86
CA PHE A 116 -4.99 6.59 -8.39
C PHE A 116 -4.54 5.16 -8.67
N ARG A 117 -3.24 4.94 -8.66
CA ARG A 117 -2.59 3.63 -8.70
C ARG A 117 -1.34 3.69 -7.84
N VAL A 118 -0.89 2.56 -7.32
CA VAL A 118 0.38 2.51 -6.59
C VAL A 118 1.52 2.36 -7.60
N GLU A 119 2.44 3.32 -7.60
CA GLU A 119 3.62 3.32 -8.47
C GLU A 119 4.81 2.62 -7.78
N GLU A 120 5.11 3.03 -6.55
CA GLU A 120 6.22 2.54 -5.73
C GLU A 120 5.71 1.76 -4.50
N PRO A 121 5.61 0.41 -4.58
CA PRO A 121 5.05 -0.41 -3.51
C PRO A 121 5.84 -0.33 -2.20
N ASN A 122 7.17 -0.25 -2.27
CA ASN A 122 8.01 -0.17 -1.07
C ASN A 122 7.68 1.07 -0.24
N LEU A 123 7.72 2.24 -0.89
CA LEU A 123 7.41 3.52 -0.25
C LEU A 123 5.98 3.54 0.26
N PHE A 124 5.04 3.08 -0.56
CA PHE A 124 3.62 2.99 -0.20
C PHE A 124 3.40 2.16 1.08
N VAL A 125 4.01 0.98 1.17
CA VAL A 125 3.84 0.13 2.36
C VAL A 125 4.55 0.72 3.58
N ASN A 126 5.73 1.32 3.44
CA ASN A 126 6.43 1.93 4.58
C ASN A 126 5.66 3.14 5.16
N GLU A 127 5.30 4.10 4.31
CA GLU A 127 4.75 5.39 4.74
C GLU A 127 3.26 5.31 5.07
N VAL A 128 2.49 4.58 4.26
CA VAL A 128 1.03 4.57 4.35
C VAL A 128 0.55 3.38 5.17
N VAL A 129 1.00 2.17 4.83
CA VAL A 129 0.50 0.95 5.49
C VAL A 129 1.11 0.79 6.88
N GLY A 130 2.44 0.91 6.99
CA GLY A 130 3.19 0.82 8.25
C GLY A 130 2.99 2.05 9.13
N GLY A 131 3.25 3.24 8.60
CA GLY A 131 3.15 4.51 9.33
C GLY A 131 1.77 4.83 9.89
N GLN A 132 0.68 4.46 9.18
CA GLN A 132 -0.70 4.76 9.59
C GLN A 132 -1.48 3.52 10.08
N ASN A 133 -0.83 2.37 10.22
CA ASN A 133 -1.49 1.08 10.50
C ASN A 133 -2.69 0.78 9.54
N ALA A 134 -2.59 1.26 8.29
CA ALA A 134 -3.62 1.14 7.26
C ALA A 134 -3.44 -0.14 6.44
N TYR A 135 -3.46 -1.29 7.11
CA TYR A 135 -3.29 -2.62 6.49
C TYR A 135 -4.52 -3.12 5.72
N THR A 136 -5.56 -2.30 5.57
CA THR A 136 -6.76 -2.66 4.83
C THR A 136 -7.13 -1.57 3.82
N THR A 137 -7.73 -1.99 2.72
CA THR A 137 -8.26 -1.13 1.67
C THR A 137 -9.14 -0.02 2.24
N GLU A 138 -9.99 -0.31 3.22
CA GLU A 138 -10.93 0.66 3.81
C GLU A 138 -10.20 1.77 4.56
N LYS A 139 -9.20 1.41 5.37
CA LYS A 139 -8.39 2.39 6.10
C LYS A 139 -7.62 3.30 5.14
N LEU A 140 -7.04 2.71 4.11
CA LEU A 140 -6.34 3.45 3.06
C LEU A 140 -7.27 4.43 2.33
N GLN A 141 -8.43 3.97 1.88
CA GLN A 141 -9.43 4.81 1.21
C GLN A 141 -9.89 5.96 2.12
N SER A 142 -10.09 5.69 3.41
CA SER A 142 -10.44 6.73 4.38
C SER A 142 -9.33 7.76 4.55
N PHE A 143 -8.06 7.32 4.59
CA PHE A 143 -6.89 8.21 4.66
C PHE A 143 -6.82 9.13 3.43
N LEU A 144 -6.88 8.55 2.22
CA LEU A 144 -6.82 9.31 0.97
C LEU A 144 -7.97 10.32 0.88
N ARG A 145 -9.20 9.89 1.21
CA ARG A 145 -10.37 10.79 1.27
C ARG A 145 -10.15 11.94 2.24
N GLY A 146 -9.63 11.66 3.43
CA GLY A 146 -9.31 12.67 4.44
C GLY A 146 -8.31 13.70 3.91
N TYR A 147 -7.24 13.23 3.28
CA TYR A 147 -6.21 14.08 2.68
C TYR A 147 -6.78 15.02 1.60
N PHE A 148 -7.56 14.49 0.65
CA PHE A 148 -8.20 15.31 -0.39
C PHE A 148 -9.15 16.35 0.23
N ASN A 149 -10.00 15.93 1.18
CA ASN A 149 -10.93 16.82 1.84
C ASN A 149 -10.20 17.96 2.57
N GLU A 150 -9.14 17.65 3.32
CA GLU A 150 -8.33 18.64 4.03
C GLU A 150 -7.71 19.67 3.06
N LYS A 151 -7.06 19.19 1.99
CA LYS A 151 -6.42 20.06 1.00
C LYS A 151 -7.43 20.94 0.28
N LEU A 152 -8.59 20.41 -0.07
CA LEU A 152 -9.64 21.18 -0.73
C LEU A 152 -10.27 22.21 0.20
N ILE A 153 -10.56 21.87 1.46
CA ILE A 153 -11.06 22.84 2.44
C ILE A 153 -10.05 23.97 2.65
N ALA A 154 -8.77 23.63 2.82
CA ALA A 154 -7.70 24.61 2.98
C ALA A 154 -7.49 25.51 1.75
N THR A 155 -7.78 24.99 0.55
CA THR A 155 -7.71 25.76 -0.69
C THR A 155 -8.93 26.67 -0.83
N LEU A 156 -10.14 26.13 -0.64
CA LEU A 156 -11.39 26.88 -0.78
C LEU A 156 -11.49 28.06 0.20
N SER A 157 -10.90 27.93 1.40
CA SER A 157 -10.88 29.02 2.40
C SER A 157 -10.10 30.25 1.95
N GLN A 158 -9.29 30.15 0.89
CA GLN A 158 -8.51 31.25 0.33
C GLN A 158 -9.26 32.03 -0.77
N TYR A 159 -10.33 31.46 -1.33
CA TYR A 159 -11.09 32.03 -2.44
C TYR A 159 -12.40 32.67 -1.97
N SER A 160 -12.88 33.69 -2.69
CA SER A 160 -14.26 34.20 -2.52
C SER A 160 -15.29 33.28 -3.16
N LEU A 161 -16.57 33.46 -2.83
CA LEU A 161 -17.65 32.71 -3.49
C LEU A 161 -17.68 32.96 -5.00
N ALA A 162 -17.46 34.21 -5.40
CA ALA A 162 -17.40 34.61 -6.81
C ALA A 162 -16.23 33.94 -7.55
N ASP A 163 -15.06 33.81 -6.92
CA ASP A 163 -13.91 33.12 -7.53
C ASP A 163 -14.17 31.63 -7.76
N VAL A 164 -14.87 30.98 -6.82
CA VAL A 164 -15.17 29.54 -6.90
C VAL A 164 -16.15 29.24 -8.03
N TYR A 165 -17.21 30.06 -8.18
CA TYR A 165 -18.22 29.84 -9.23
C TYR A 165 -17.89 30.52 -10.56
N GLY A 166 -17.11 31.60 -10.55
CA GLY A 166 -16.74 32.36 -11.76
C GLY A 166 -15.66 31.69 -12.60
N LYS A 167 -15.02 30.63 -12.12
CA LYS A 167 -14.02 29.82 -12.85
C LYS A 167 -14.58 28.47 -13.34
N LEU A 168 -15.89 28.28 -13.32
CA LEU A 168 -16.56 27.04 -13.79
C LEU A 168 -16.85 27.02 -15.30
N GLU A 169 -16.13 27.83 -16.10
CA GLU A 169 -16.20 27.76 -17.57
C GLU A 169 -15.38 26.58 -18.13
#